data_AF-A0AAQ2C8G9-F1
#
_entry.id   AF-A0AAQ2C8G9-F1
#
_cell.length_a   1.000
_cell.length_b   1.000
_cell.length_c   1.000
_cell.angle_alpha   90.00
_cell.angle_beta   90.00
_cell.angle_gamma   90.00
#
_symmetry.space_group_name_H-M   'P 1'
#
loop_
_entity.id
_entity.type
_entity.pdbx_description
1 polymer ?
#
loop_
_entity_poly.entity_id
_entity_poly.type
_entity_poly.pdbx_seq_one_letter_code
_entity_poly.pdbx_strand_id
1 'polypeptide(L)'
;MPRPAGAREEWLHVLDQLETSLGSGARDAVLAVEGERLSTGVQWRAPEHLGQLPADLEKRARRLIAGQLELIREIEDARRSAGMHLAAVRTILSAQRTDQSVYLDVAG
;
A
#
# COMPACT_ATOMS: atom_id res chain seq x y z
N MET A 1 -4.96 38.24 9.16
CA MET A 1 -5.46 37.14 10.03
C MET A 1 -6.53 36.39 9.26
N PRO A 2 -6.28 35.16 8.76
CA PRO A 2 -7.33 34.35 8.15
C PRO A 2 -8.39 34.00 9.21
N ARG A 3 -9.67 34.03 8.84
CA ARG A 3 -10.77 33.72 9.76
C ARG A 3 -10.73 32.24 10.16
N PRO A 4 -11.12 31.87 11.39
CA PRO A 4 -11.13 30.48 11.87
C PRO A 4 -12.02 29.54 11.03
N ALA A 5 -13.02 30.08 10.32
CA ALA A 5 -13.84 29.30 9.38
C ALA A 5 -13.02 28.77 8.19
N GLY A 6 -12.10 29.57 7.63
CA GLY A 6 -11.28 29.14 6.49
C GLY A 6 -10.30 28.03 6.86
N ALA A 7 -9.64 28.14 8.01
CA ALA A 7 -8.72 27.10 8.50
C ALA A 7 -9.43 25.76 8.75
N ARG A 8 -10.68 25.79 9.24
CA ARG A 8 -11.49 24.57 9.43
C ARG A 8 -11.89 23.93 8.11
N GLU A 9 -12.29 24.73 7.12
CA GLU A 9 -12.64 24.25 5.77
C GLU A 9 -11.43 23.65 5.06
N GLU A 10 -10.26 24.27 5.19
CA GLU A 10 -9.00 23.71 4.68
C GLU A 10 -8.65 22.38 5.37
N TRP A 11 -8.79 22.29 6.70
CA TRP A 11 -8.62 21.03 7.42
C TRP A 11 -9.58 19.94 6.96
N LEU A 12 -10.85 20.30 6.72
CA LEU A 12 -11.84 19.36 6.17
C LEU A 12 -11.42 18.87 4.80
N HIS A 13 -11.01 19.78 3.91
CA HIS A 13 -10.57 19.44 2.57
C HIS A 13 -9.38 18.47 2.58
N VAL A 14 -8.41 18.69 3.47
CA VAL A 14 -7.26 17.79 3.63
C VAL A 14 -7.68 16.41 4.13
N LEU A 15 -8.58 16.34 5.11
CA LEU A 15 -9.08 15.07 5.59
C LEU A 15 -9.87 14.33 4.50
N ASP A 16 -10.67 15.04 3.70
CA ASP A 16 -11.40 14.46 2.55
C ASP A 16 -10.44 13.90 1.48
N GLN A 17 -9.37 14.64 1.17
CA GLN A 17 -8.33 14.18 0.25
C GLN A 17 -7.63 12.92 0.76
N LEU A 18 -7.27 12.88 2.05
CA LEU A 18 -6.61 11.74 2.66
C LEU A 18 -7.53 10.51 2.72
N GLU A 19 -8.81 10.69 3.03
CA GLU A 19 -9.81 9.61 3.01
C GLU A 19 -10.03 9.07 1.59
N THR A 20 -10.07 9.96 0.60
CA THR A 20 -10.15 9.55 -0.81
C THR A 20 -8.90 8.76 -1.22
N SER A 21 -7.72 9.23 -0.84
CA SER A 21 -6.45 8.53 -1.10
C SER A 21 -6.41 7.16 -0.41
N LEU A 22 -6.94 7.04 0.81
CA LEU A 22 -7.04 5.77 1.53
C LEU A 22 -7.99 4.81 0.79
N GLY A 23 -9.15 5.30 0.36
CA GLY A 23 -10.13 4.52 -0.39
C GLY A 23 -9.60 4.03 -1.75
N SER A 24 -8.88 4.90 -2.48
CA SER A 24 -8.23 4.51 -3.74
C SER A 24 -7.11 3.50 -3.52
N GLY A 25 -6.23 3.74 -2.53
CA GLY A 25 -5.13 2.83 -2.21
C GLY A 25 -5.61 1.43 -1.80
N ALA A 26 -6.70 1.34 -1.03
CA ALA A 26 -7.32 0.06 -0.67
C ALA A 26 -7.86 -0.68 -1.90
N ARG A 27 -8.51 0.02 -2.83
CA ARG A 27 -9.00 -0.57 -4.08
C ARG A 27 -7.86 -1.04 -4.98
N ASP A 28 -6.82 -0.22 -5.12
CA ASP A 28 -5.63 -0.56 -5.91
C ASP A 28 -4.92 -1.77 -5.32
N ALA A 29 -4.82 -1.88 -3.99
CA ALA A 29 -4.24 -3.05 -3.33
C ALA A 29 -5.01 -4.34 -3.63
N VAL A 30 -6.34 -4.29 -3.74
CA VAL A 30 -7.18 -5.45 -4.10
C VAL A 30 -7.02 -5.84 -5.57
N LEU A 31 -6.85 -4.85 -6.45
CA LEU A 31 -6.74 -5.07 -7.90
C LEU A 31 -5.30 -5.32 -8.38
N ALA A 32 -4.30 -5.03 -7.56
CA ALA A 32 -2.90 -5.13 -7.93
C ALA A 32 -2.53 -6.56 -8.35
N VAL A 33 -2.13 -6.71 -9.60
CA VAL A 33 -1.54 -7.95 -10.13
C VAL A 33 -0.05 -7.99 -9.79
N GLU A 34 0.49 -9.18 -9.53
CA GLU A 34 1.91 -9.39 -9.23
C GLU A 34 2.82 -8.67 -10.25
N GLY A 35 3.58 -7.68 -9.78
CA GLY A 35 4.54 -6.93 -10.59
C GLY A 35 4.10 -5.55 -11.08
N GLU A 36 2.84 -5.16 -10.87
CA GLU A 36 2.43 -3.77 -11.12
C GLU A 36 2.93 -2.85 -10.00
N ARG A 37 3.54 -1.72 -10.40
CA ARG A 37 3.85 -0.66 -9.45
C ARG A 37 2.52 -0.06 -8.99
N LEU A 38 2.21 -0.25 -7.70
CA LEU A 38 1.19 0.51 -7.01
C LEU A 38 1.51 2.00 -7.18
N SER A 39 0.89 2.63 -8.16
CA SER A 39 0.96 4.07 -8.32
C SER A 39 0.03 4.62 -7.26
N THR A 40 0.58 4.96 -6.09
CA THR A 40 -0.13 5.76 -5.09
C THR A 40 -0.35 7.13 -5.75
N GLY A 41 -1.42 7.26 -6.54
CA GLY A 41 -1.63 8.30 -7.55
C GLY A 41 -1.73 9.74 -7.02
N VAL A 42 -1.44 9.96 -5.74
CA VAL A 42 -1.45 11.25 -5.10
C VAL A 42 -0.13 11.42 -4.34
N GLN A 43 0.76 12.27 -4.86
CA GLN A 43 1.87 12.82 -4.07
C GLN A 43 1.29 13.80 -3.05
N TRP A 44 0.71 13.29 -1.98
CA TRP A 44 0.17 14.12 -0.92
C TRP A 44 1.32 14.90 -0.26
N ARG A 45 1.14 16.23 -0.13
CA ARG A 45 2.04 17.09 0.64
C ARG A 45 1.28 17.67 1.83
N ALA A 46 1.89 17.57 3.00
CA ALA A 46 1.37 18.21 4.20
C ALA A 46 1.29 19.73 3.99
N PRO A 47 0.12 20.36 4.22
CA PRO A 47 0.02 21.81 4.11
C PRO A 47 0.72 22.47 5.29
N GLU A 48 1.73 23.29 5.02
CA GLU A 48 2.58 23.91 6.06
C GLU A 48 1.90 25.08 6.80
N HIS A 49 0.85 25.65 6.21
CA HIS A 49 0.13 26.82 6.73
C HIS A 49 -1.06 26.46 7.62
N LEU A 50 -1.37 25.16 7.76
CA LEU A 50 -2.45 24.73 8.61
C LEU A 50 -2.05 24.87 10.08
N GLY A 51 -2.86 25.63 10.82
CA GLY A 51 -2.74 25.75 12.27
C GLY A 51 -3.18 24.47 12.98
N GLN A 52 -3.45 24.57 14.28
CA GLN A 52 -3.90 23.42 15.07
C GLN A 52 -5.19 22.79 14.50
N LEU A 53 -5.28 21.45 14.55
CA LEU A 53 -6.46 20.72 14.15
C LEU A 53 -7.65 21.07 15.06
N PRO A 54 -8.81 21.46 14.50
CA PRO A 54 -10.03 21.67 15.28
C PRO A 54 -10.45 20.41 16.04
N ALA A 55 -10.85 20.57 17.32
CA ALA A 55 -11.18 19.44 18.21
C ALA A 55 -12.34 18.58 17.69
N ASP A 56 -13.28 19.16 16.93
CA ASP A 56 -14.38 18.42 16.31
C ASP A 56 -13.91 17.46 15.19
N LEU A 57 -12.76 17.75 14.57
CA LEU A 57 -12.15 16.92 13.52
C LEU A 57 -11.18 15.87 14.06
N GLU A 58 -10.80 15.95 15.33
CA GLU A 58 -9.85 15.03 15.96
C GLU A 58 -10.29 13.57 15.84
N LYS A 59 -11.56 13.28 16.13
CA LYS A 59 -12.12 11.92 16.01
C LYS A 59 -12.04 11.40 14.57
N ARG A 60 -12.17 12.27 13.57
CA ARG A 60 -12.04 11.91 12.16
C ARG A 60 -10.59 11.61 11.81
N ALA A 61 -9.66 12.48 12.20
CA ALA A 61 -8.23 12.27 11.99
C ALA A 61 -7.73 10.96 12.65
N ARG A 62 -8.17 10.66 13.87
CA ARG A 62 -7.82 9.40 14.56
C ARG A 62 -8.32 8.16 13.81
N ARG A 63 -9.55 8.20 13.27
CA ARG A 63 -10.09 7.10 12.45
C ARG A 63 -9.31 6.92 11.15
N LEU A 64 -8.94 8.02 10.50
CA LEU A 64 -8.12 7.99 9.29
C LEU A 64 -6.75 7.33 9.55
N ILE A 65 -6.05 7.70 10.63
CA ILE A 65 -4.77 7.08 10.99
C ILE A 65 -4.93 5.58 11.25
N ALA A 66 -5.99 5.18 11.98
CA ALA A 66 -6.27 3.76 12.22
C ALA A 66 -6.49 2.99 10.91
N GLY A 67 -7.25 3.56 9.96
CA GLY A 67 -7.47 2.95 8.65
C GLY A 67 -6.21 2.88 7.79
N GLN A 68 -5.36 3.91 7.83
CA GLN A 68 -4.06 3.90 7.14
C GLN A 68 -3.12 2.83 7.68
N LEU A 69 -3.04 2.68 9.01
CA LEU A 69 -2.23 1.63 9.63
C LEU A 69 -2.73 0.23 9.30
N GLU A 70 -4.05 0.04 9.21
CA GLU A 70 -4.62 -1.25 8.83
C GLU A 70 -4.30 -1.60 7.37
N LEU A 71 -4.46 -0.66 6.45
CA LEU A 71 -4.09 -0.88 5.04
C LEU A 71 -2.60 -1.22 4.89
N ILE A 72 -1.72 -0.57 5.65
CA ILE A 72 -0.29 -0.91 5.65
C ILE A 72 -0.07 -2.36 6.08
N ARG A 73 -0.76 -2.83 7.13
CA ARG A 73 -0.65 -4.21 7.60
C ARG A 73 -1.11 -5.21 6.54
N GLU A 74 -2.26 -4.94 5.91
CA GLU A 74 -2.79 -5.79 4.84
C GLU A 74 -1.80 -5.92 3.66
N ILE A 75 -1.22 -4.80 3.23
CA ILE A 75 -0.21 -4.79 2.15
C ILE A 75 1.05 -5.57 2.56
N GLU A 76 1.53 -5.39 3.78
CA GLU A 76 2.70 -6.11 4.31
C GLU A 76 2.46 -7.63 4.40
N ASP A 77 1.27 -8.04 4.84
CA ASP A 77 0.89 -9.45 4.91
C ASP A 77 0.74 -10.09 3.53
N ALA A 78 0.13 -9.37 2.58
CA ALA A 78 0.07 -9.79 1.17
C ALA A 78 1.47 -9.96 0.58
N ARG A 79 2.38 -9.00 0.83
CA ARG A 79 3.78 -9.07 0.38
C ARG A 79 4.51 -10.27 0.96
N ARG A 80 4.32 -10.56 2.26
CA ARG A 80 4.92 -11.73 2.93
C ARG A 80 4.43 -13.04 2.33
N SER A 81 3.11 -13.14 2.09
CA SER A 81 2.49 -14.31 1.47
C SER A 81 3.05 -14.57 0.06
N ALA A 82 3.07 -13.55 -0.80
CA ALA A 82 3.63 -13.64 -2.14
C ALA A 82 5.12 -14.06 -2.11
N GLY A 83 5.91 -13.52 -1.18
CA GLY A 83 7.30 -13.92 -0.98
C GLY A 83 7.47 -15.40 -0.65
N MET A 84 6.61 -15.96 0.20
CA MET A 84 6.62 -17.39 0.51
C MET A 84 6.24 -18.25 -0.71
N HIS A 85 5.23 -17.84 -1.48
CA HIS A 85 4.83 -18.54 -2.70
C HIS A 85 5.95 -18.55 -3.75
N LEU A 86 6.61 -17.41 -3.98
CA LEU A 86 7.75 -17.32 -4.89
C LEU A 86 8.94 -18.17 -4.42
N ALA A 87 9.23 -18.21 -3.12
CA ALA A 87 10.27 -19.07 -2.57
C ALA A 87 9.97 -20.56 -2.78
N ALA A 88 8.70 -20.97 -2.62
CA ALA A 88 8.26 -22.33 -2.90
C ALA A 88 8.42 -22.69 -4.39
N VAL A 89 7.97 -21.82 -5.30
CA VAL A 89 8.13 -22.01 -6.76
C VAL A 89 9.62 -22.12 -7.14
N ARG A 90 10.48 -21.24 -6.60
CA ARG A 90 11.92 -21.28 -6.86
C ARG A 90 12.57 -22.57 -6.36
N THR A 91 12.14 -23.07 -5.20
CA THR A 91 12.62 -24.35 -4.65
C THR A 91 12.27 -25.51 -5.57
N ILE A 92 11.00 -25.58 -6.04
CA ILE A 92 10.54 -26.62 -6.96
C ILE A 92 11.33 -26.57 -8.28
N LEU A 93 11.46 -25.38 -8.87
CA LEU A 93 12.22 -25.20 -10.12
C LEU A 93 13.71 -25.57 -9.97
N SER A 94 14.30 -25.27 -8.82
CA SER A 94 15.70 -25.62 -8.54
C SER A 94 15.88 -27.13 -8.33
N ALA A 95 14.97 -27.77 -7.59
CA ALA A 95 14.97 -29.23 -7.42
C ALA A 95 14.78 -29.96 -8.76
N GLN A 96 13.89 -29.45 -9.62
CA GLN A 96 13.64 -30.04 -10.93
C GLN A 96 14.79 -29.85 -11.93
N ARG A 97 15.61 -28.79 -11.79
CA ARG A 97 16.87 -28.67 -12.53
C ARG A 97 17.93 -29.68 -12.07
N THR A 98 17.99 -30.01 -10.79
CA THR A 98 18.90 -31.03 -10.26
C THR A 98 18.49 -32.44 -10.70
N ASP A 99 17.19 -32.68 -10.90
CA ASP A 99 16.63 -33.97 -11.34
C ASP A 99 16.47 -34.08 -12.86
N GLN A 100 16.98 -33.11 -13.64
CA GLN A 100 17.16 -33.31 -15.09
C GLN A 100 18.27 -34.34 -15.29
N SER A 101 17.85 -35.60 -15.37
CA SER A 101 18.65 -36.74 -15.76
C SER A 101 19.27 -36.45 -17.13
N VAL A 102 20.57 -36.18 -17.13
CA VAL A 102 21.38 -36.08 -18.35
C VAL A 102 21.41 -37.49 -18.94
N TYR A 103 20.61 -37.74 -19.98
CA TYR A 103 20.85 -38.86 -20.88
C TYR A 103 22.14 -38.56 -21.64
N LEU A 104 23.26 -39.03 -21.08
CA LEU A 104 24.51 -39.14 -21.82
C LEU A 104 24.28 -40.25 -22.85
N ASP A 105 23.94 -39.85 -24.07
CA ASP A 105 23.89 -40.74 -25.22
C ASP A 105 25.31 -41.24 -25.48
N VAL A 106 25.61 -42.42 -24.96
CA VAL A 106 26.81 -43.19 -25.30
C VAL A 106 26.62 -43.74 -26.71
N ALA A 107 26.82 -42.87 -27.69
CA ALA A 107 26.91 -43.22 -29.10
C ALA A 107 28.37 -43.13 -29.57
N GLY A 108 29.02 -44.29 -29.67
CA GLY A 108 30.15 -44.54 -30.60
C GLY A 108 31.51 -44.71 -29.96
#